data_AF-A0A2U0SFW2-F1
#
_entry.id   AF-A0A2U0SFW2-F1
#
_cell.length_a   1.000
_cell.length_b   1.000
_cell.length_c   1.000
_cell.angle_alpha   90.00
_cell.angle_beta   90.00
_cell.angle_gamma   90.00
#
_symmetry.space_group_name_H-M   'P 1'
#
loop_
_entity.id
_entity.type
_entity.pdbx_description
1 polymer ?
#
loop_
_entity_poly.entity_id
_entity_poly.type
_entity_poly.pdbx_seq_one_letter_code
_entity_poly.pdbx_strand_id
1 'polypeptide(L)'
;MHSDGTVSIRVNGEHKRITAGLTLAQLAEELGLVPEKVAVERNLEVVPRSTLGQVIVEDGDELEIVHFVGGGDHAGSLADDSWTVAGKTFRSRLIVGTGKYKDFEQNAAAVAASGAEIVTVAVRRVNVSDPKAPMLTDYIDPKKITYLPNTAGCFDAESAIRTLRLAREAGGWELVKLEVLGEARTLYPDMVETLRATEVLAKEGFQPMVYCVDDPIAAKRLEDAGAVAIMPLGAPIGSGLGIQNQVTIRLIVEGAKVPVLVDAGVGSASDAAVAMELGCDGVLMNTAIAEAKDPILMAAAMKAAVEAGRLSYRAGRMAKRRYADPSSPLAGLI
;
A
#
# COMPACT_ATOMS: atom_id res chain seq x y z
N MET A 1 42.88 -29.09 37.30
CA MET A 1 41.94 -29.58 38.33
C MET A 1 42.32 -28.99 39.66
N HIS A 2 41.41 -28.22 40.25
CA HIS A 2 41.61 -27.64 41.57
C HIS A 2 41.30 -28.66 42.67
N SER A 3 41.80 -28.42 43.89
CA SER A 3 41.64 -29.32 45.05
C SER A 3 40.19 -29.55 45.49
N ASP A 4 39.22 -28.80 44.93
CA ASP A 4 37.79 -28.90 45.20
C ASP A 4 36.99 -29.59 44.07
N GLY A 5 37.66 -30.26 43.13
CA GLY A 5 36.98 -31.03 42.07
C GLY A 5 36.38 -30.19 40.95
N THR A 6 36.81 -28.93 40.82
CA THR A 6 36.35 -28.01 39.79
C THR A 6 37.44 -27.70 38.76
N VAL A 7 37.00 -27.18 37.61
CA VAL A 7 37.86 -26.59 36.58
C VAL A 7 37.43 -25.15 36.31
N SER A 8 38.40 -24.31 35.97
CA SER A 8 38.20 -22.90 35.63
C SER A 8 38.26 -22.74 34.11
N ILE A 9 37.23 -22.16 33.52
CA ILE A 9 37.09 -21.97 32.07
C ILE A 9 36.65 -20.55 31.74
N ARG A 10 36.68 -20.19 30.45
CA ARG A 10 36.07 -18.97 29.92
C ARG A 10 35.00 -19.33 28.90
N VAL A 11 33.78 -18.81 29.05
CA VAL A 11 32.66 -19.03 28.12
C VAL A 11 32.17 -17.68 27.62
N ASN A 12 32.28 -17.42 26.32
CA ASN A 12 31.91 -16.16 25.66
C ASN A 12 32.54 -14.94 26.37
N GLY A 13 33.82 -15.06 26.73
CA GLY A 13 34.57 -14.04 27.46
C GLY A 13 34.35 -13.99 28.99
N GLU A 14 33.39 -14.72 29.56
CA GLU A 14 33.13 -14.74 31.00
C GLU A 14 33.86 -15.90 31.72
N HIS A 15 34.53 -15.59 32.83
CA HIS A 15 35.13 -16.63 33.68
C HIS A 15 34.06 -17.43 34.42
N LYS A 16 34.11 -18.76 34.30
CA LYS A 16 33.23 -19.68 35.02
C LYS A 16 34.05 -20.78 35.69
N ARG A 17 33.52 -21.27 36.81
CA ARG A 17 34.05 -22.41 37.54
C ARG A 17 32.99 -23.49 37.55
N ILE A 18 33.31 -24.65 36.99
CA ILE A 18 32.36 -25.74 36.79
C ILE A 18 32.88 -27.03 37.42
N THR A 19 32.00 -28.00 37.64
CA THR A 19 32.40 -29.34 38.10
C THR A 19 33.25 -30.01 37.02
N ALA A 20 34.36 -30.63 37.43
CA ALA A 20 35.23 -31.31 36.49
C ALA A 20 34.55 -32.57 35.90
N GLY A 21 34.84 -32.87 34.63
CA GLY A 21 34.33 -34.08 33.96
C GLY A 21 33.03 -33.89 33.16
N LEU A 22 32.49 -32.67 33.09
CA LEU A 22 31.37 -32.34 32.21
C LEU A 22 31.80 -32.41 30.73
N THR A 23 30.89 -32.88 29.89
CA THR A 23 31.03 -32.76 28.43
C THR A 23 30.52 -31.40 27.94
N LEU A 24 30.89 -30.98 26.73
CA LEU A 24 30.38 -29.71 26.16
C LEU A 24 28.85 -29.68 26.04
N ALA A 25 28.21 -30.83 25.77
CA ALA A 25 26.75 -30.92 25.78
C ALA A 25 26.15 -30.68 27.17
N GLN A 26 26.72 -31.31 28.21
CA GLN A 26 26.28 -31.12 29.60
C GLN A 26 26.52 -29.69 30.09
N LEU A 27 27.63 -29.06 29.70
CA LEU A 27 27.89 -27.66 29.99
C LEU A 27 26.84 -26.75 29.33
N ALA A 28 26.46 -27.02 28.08
CA ALA A 28 25.40 -26.24 27.41
C ALA A 28 24.06 -26.37 28.14
N GLU A 29 23.69 -27.57 28.61
CA GLU A 29 22.49 -27.79 29.42
C GLU A 29 22.53 -27.03 30.75
N GLU A 30 23.67 -27.02 31.47
CA GLU A 30 23.84 -26.25 32.71
C GLU A 30 23.69 -24.74 32.49
N LEU A 31 24.05 -24.25 31.31
CA LEU A 31 23.87 -22.86 30.90
C LEU A 31 22.42 -22.55 30.45
N GLY A 32 21.51 -23.52 30.51
CA GLY A 32 20.12 -23.38 30.08
C GLY A 32 19.93 -23.40 28.56
N LEU A 33 20.94 -23.89 27.82
CA LEU A 33 20.92 -24.01 26.37
C LEU A 33 20.55 -25.43 25.95
N VAL A 34 20.08 -25.57 24.70
CA VAL A 34 19.80 -26.87 24.09
C VAL A 34 21.02 -27.26 23.24
N PRO A 35 21.76 -28.34 23.56
CA PRO A 35 23.01 -28.70 22.86
C PRO A 35 22.86 -28.80 21.35
N GLU A 36 21.71 -29.26 20.86
CA GLU A 36 21.42 -29.37 19.43
C GLU A 36 21.19 -28.02 18.75
N LYS A 37 20.93 -26.95 19.51
CA LYS A 37 20.66 -25.60 18.99
C LYS A 37 21.87 -24.67 19.09
N VAL A 38 23.00 -25.16 19.61
CA VAL A 38 24.23 -24.37 19.77
C VAL A 38 25.36 -24.89 18.88
N ALA A 39 26.26 -24.00 18.53
CA ALA A 39 27.59 -24.33 18.02
C ALA A 39 28.62 -23.95 19.10
N VAL A 40 29.65 -24.79 19.24
CA VAL A 40 30.70 -24.58 20.25
C VAL A 40 32.05 -24.55 19.56
N GLU A 41 32.78 -23.46 19.73
CA GLU A 41 34.22 -23.39 19.50
C GLU A 41 34.93 -23.65 20.82
N ARG A 42 35.97 -24.48 20.81
CA ARG A 42 36.85 -24.75 21.95
C ARG A 42 38.28 -24.43 21.54
N ASN A 43 38.91 -23.47 22.22
CA ASN A 43 40.29 -23.06 22.00
C ASN A 43 40.59 -22.75 20.51
N LEU A 44 39.70 -22.00 19.84
CA LEU A 44 39.77 -21.65 18.42
C LEU A 44 39.49 -22.80 17.43
N GLU A 45 39.03 -23.96 17.91
CA GLU A 45 38.62 -25.08 17.07
C GLU A 45 37.11 -25.34 17.20
N VAL A 46 36.39 -25.29 16.09
CA VAL A 46 34.96 -25.59 16.06
C VAL A 46 34.75 -27.08 16.32
N VAL A 47 34.05 -27.40 17.41
CA VAL A 47 33.73 -28.78 17.76
C VAL A 47 32.51 -29.24 16.97
N PRO A 48 32.58 -30.35 16.20
CA PRO A 48 31.43 -30.88 15.49
C PRO A 48 30.25 -31.11 16.43
N ARG A 49 29.05 -30.64 16.04
CA ARG A 49 27.85 -30.73 16.89
C ARG A 49 27.54 -32.17 17.34
N SER A 50 27.85 -33.16 16.50
CA SER A 50 27.65 -34.59 16.81
C SER A 50 28.57 -35.14 17.90
N THR A 51 29.66 -34.44 18.24
CA THR A 51 30.66 -34.91 19.21
C THR A 51 30.61 -34.15 20.54
N LEU A 52 29.70 -33.17 20.70
CA LEU A 52 29.60 -32.36 21.93
C LEU A 52 29.37 -33.20 23.19
N GLY A 53 28.68 -34.34 23.09
CA GLY A 53 28.47 -35.28 24.20
C GLY A 53 29.66 -36.19 24.51
N GLN A 54 30.78 -36.07 23.79
CA GLN A 54 31.99 -36.87 23.97
C GLN A 54 33.19 -36.04 24.41
N VAL A 55 33.22 -34.76 24.04
CA VAL A 55 34.32 -33.84 24.37
C VAL A 55 34.16 -33.36 25.81
N ILE A 56 35.10 -33.74 26.67
CA ILE A 56 35.17 -33.31 28.08
C ILE A 56 35.77 -31.91 28.14
N VAL A 57 35.20 -31.06 29.00
CA VAL A 57 35.71 -29.73 29.31
C VAL A 57 36.92 -29.84 30.24
N GLU A 58 38.01 -29.18 29.87
CA GLU A 58 39.27 -29.19 30.59
C GLU A 58 39.56 -27.86 31.27
N ASP A 59 40.44 -27.91 32.26
CA ASP A 59 40.87 -26.73 33.01
C ASP A 59 41.64 -25.77 32.11
N GLY A 60 41.21 -24.52 32.08
CA GLY A 60 41.76 -23.47 31.23
C GLY A 60 41.12 -23.36 29.84
N ASP A 61 40.10 -24.17 29.52
CA ASP A 61 39.41 -24.06 28.23
C ASP A 61 38.79 -22.68 28.00
N GLU A 62 38.92 -22.22 26.76
CA GLU A 62 38.23 -21.06 26.23
C GLU A 62 37.16 -21.52 25.23
N LEU A 63 35.91 -21.23 25.53
CA LEU A 63 34.74 -21.70 24.80
C LEU A 63 33.94 -20.52 24.25
N GLU A 64 33.57 -20.60 22.98
CA GLU A 64 32.59 -19.70 22.36
C GLU A 64 31.35 -20.53 21.98
N ILE A 65 30.22 -20.24 22.63
CA ILE A 65 28.95 -20.94 22.47
C ILE A 65 27.93 -19.98 21.86
N VAL A 66 27.48 -20.29 20.65
CA VAL A 66 26.54 -19.45 19.89
C VAL A 66 25.27 -20.20 19.51
N HIS A 67 24.17 -19.46 19.36
CA HIS A 67 22.90 -19.96 18.85
C HIS A 67 22.25 -18.94 17.91
N PHE A 68 21.34 -19.39 17.06
CA PHE A 68 20.57 -18.47 16.21
C PHE A 68 19.55 -17.69 17.04
N VAL A 69 19.61 -16.36 16.94
CA VAL A 69 18.62 -15.45 17.53
C VAL A 69 17.59 -15.09 16.46
N GLY A 70 16.31 -15.33 16.73
CA GLY A 70 15.19 -14.89 15.89
C GLY A 70 14.04 -14.48 16.80
N GLY A 71 13.55 -13.25 16.66
CA GLY A 71 12.52 -12.69 17.54
C GLY A 71 11.40 -11.97 16.77
N GLY A 72 10.23 -11.95 17.39
CA GLY A 72 9.04 -11.18 16.97
C GLY A 72 7.76 -11.98 17.16
N ASP A 73 7.04 -11.76 18.26
CA ASP A 73 5.74 -12.39 18.53
C ASP A 73 4.63 -11.36 18.24
N HIS A 74 4.24 -11.26 16.97
CA HIS A 74 3.22 -10.31 16.51
C HIS A 74 2.20 -11.00 15.60
N ALA A 75 1.17 -11.58 16.22
CA ALA A 75 0.02 -12.09 15.49
C ALA A 75 -0.98 -10.94 15.20
N GLY A 76 -0.81 -10.28 14.05
CA GLY A 76 -1.82 -9.37 13.51
C GLY A 76 -2.82 -10.11 12.61
N SER A 77 -4.12 -9.88 12.79
CA SER A 77 -5.14 -10.43 11.88
C SER A 77 -5.17 -9.66 10.55
N LEU A 78 -5.07 -10.39 9.43
CA LEU A 78 -5.09 -9.87 8.06
C LEU A 78 -6.51 -9.55 7.54
N ALA A 79 -7.57 -10.00 8.20
CA ALA A 79 -8.81 -10.37 7.48
C ALA A 79 -9.89 -9.29 7.26
N ASP A 80 -9.86 -8.13 7.92
CA ASP A 80 -11.03 -7.23 7.97
C ASP A 80 -10.79 -5.76 7.51
N ASP A 81 -9.78 -5.48 6.68
CA ASP A 81 -9.58 -4.10 6.19
C ASP A 81 -10.55 -3.74 5.06
N SER A 82 -11.41 -2.75 5.31
CA SER A 82 -12.35 -2.19 4.35
C SER A 82 -12.35 -0.66 4.46
N TRP A 83 -13.01 0.01 3.52
CA TRP A 83 -13.18 1.47 3.54
C TRP A 83 -14.58 1.85 3.05
N THR A 84 -15.04 3.02 3.46
CA THR A 84 -16.40 3.49 3.17
C THR A 84 -16.35 4.87 2.55
N VAL A 85 -17.10 5.06 1.46
CA VAL A 85 -17.37 6.38 0.88
C VAL A 85 -18.85 6.47 0.58
N ALA A 86 -19.46 7.60 0.95
CA ALA A 86 -20.86 7.89 0.70
C ALA A 86 -21.84 6.76 1.13
N GLY A 87 -21.58 6.14 2.27
CA GLY A 87 -22.40 5.07 2.85
C GLY A 87 -22.22 3.69 2.21
N LYS A 88 -21.32 3.53 1.24
CA LYS A 88 -20.98 2.23 0.63
C LYS A 88 -19.60 1.77 1.09
N THR A 89 -19.51 0.50 1.48
CA THR A 89 -18.26 -0.12 1.94
C THR A 89 -17.66 -1.01 0.85
N PHE A 90 -16.35 -0.88 0.68
CA PHE A 90 -15.56 -1.58 -0.32
C PHE A 90 -14.36 -2.26 0.35
N ARG A 91 -13.88 -3.34 -0.27
CA ARG A 91 -12.65 -4.04 0.14
C ARG A 91 -11.49 -3.64 -0.75
N SER A 92 -11.71 -3.58 -2.05
CA SER A 92 -10.74 -3.09 -3.01
C SER A 92 -10.52 -1.60 -2.83
N ARG A 93 -9.26 -1.22 -2.66
CA ARG A 93 -8.80 0.17 -2.56
C ARG A 93 -8.29 0.69 -3.91
N LEU A 94 -8.51 -0.07 -4.99
CA LEU A 94 -8.12 0.28 -6.35
C LEU A 94 -9.37 0.62 -7.17
N ILE A 95 -9.42 1.86 -7.67
CA ILE A 95 -10.44 2.33 -8.61
C ILE A 95 -9.81 2.39 -10.00
N VAL A 96 -10.49 1.82 -11.01
CA VAL A 96 -9.98 1.74 -12.38
C VAL A 96 -10.85 2.54 -13.34
N GLY A 97 -10.25 3.32 -14.23
CA GLY A 97 -10.98 3.95 -15.33
C GLY A 97 -11.26 3.00 -16.49
N THR A 98 -12.26 3.32 -17.29
CA THR A 98 -12.72 2.48 -18.41
C THR A 98 -12.28 2.98 -19.79
N GLY A 99 -11.37 3.96 -19.85
CA GLY A 99 -10.93 4.58 -21.09
C GLY A 99 -9.61 4.02 -21.62
N LYS A 100 -9.34 4.21 -22.92
CA LYS A 100 -8.06 3.93 -23.60
C LYS A 100 -7.69 2.45 -23.80
N TYR A 101 -8.51 1.51 -23.35
CA TYR A 101 -8.36 0.10 -23.73
C TYR A 101 -8.62 -0.08 -25.23
N LYS A 102 -8.09 -1.17 -25.78
CA LYS A 102 -8.31 -1.55 -27.18
C LYS A 102 -9.80 -1.76 -27.49
N ASP A 103 -10.50 -2.45 -26.61
CA ASP A 103 -11.90 -2.83 -26.72
C ASP A 103 -12.53 -3.03 -25.33
N PHE A 104 -13.84 -3.26 -25.28
CA PHE A 104 -14.57 -3.42 -24.02
C PHE A 104 -14.26 -4.77 -23.34
N GLU A 105 -13.90 -5.79 -24.11
CA GLU A 105 -13.46 -7.09 -23.62
C GLU A 105 -12.16 -6.97 -22.82
N GLN A 106 -11.15 -6.27 -23.37
CA GLN A 106 -9.90 -6.01 -22.67
C GLN A 106 -10.13 -5.19 -21.40
N ASN A 107 -11.01 -4.19 -21.45
CA ASN A 107 -11.38 -3.39 -20.29
C ASN A 107 -12.02 -4.24 -19.19
N ALA A 108 -13.03 -5.05 -19.53
CA ALA A 108 -13.68 -5.95 -18.56
C ALA A 108 -12.69 -6.97 -17.96
N ALA A 109 -11.78 -7.52 -18.77
CA ALA A 109 -10.73 -8.42 -18.29
C ALA A 109 -9.76 -7.71 -17.33
N ALA A 110 -9.37 -6.47 -17.63
CA ALA A 110 -8.52 -5.67 -16.75
C ALA A 110 -9.23 -5.32 -15.43
N VAL A 111 -10.52 -4.97 -15.45
CA VAL A 111 -11.32 -4.73 -14.24
C VAL A 111 -11.44 -6.00 -13.38
N ALA A 112 -11.64 -7.16 -14.00
CA ALA A 112 -11.67 -8.43 -13.28
C ALA A 112 -10.30 -8.74 -12.63
N ALA A 113 -9.20 -8.53 -13.35
CA ALA A 113 -7.85 -8.77 -12.84
C ALA A 113 -7.42 -7.80 -11.74
N SER A 114 -7.87 -6.53 -11.81
CA SER A 114 -7.61 -5.54 -10.77
C SER A 114 -8.41 -5.80 -9.49
N GLY A 115 -9.53 -6.54 -9.58
CA GLY A 115 -10.46 -6.72 -8.48
C GLY A 115 -11.11 -5.40 -8.04
N ALA A 116 -11.16 -4.39 -8.92
CA ALA A 116 -11.79 -3.11 -8.62
C ALA A 116 -13.30 -3.30 -8.41
N GLU A 117 -13.84 -2.69 -7.36
CA GLU A 117 -15.29 -2.68 -7.09
C GLU A 117 -15.95 -1.37 -7.57
N ILE A 118 -15.12 -0.37 -7.92
CA ILE A 118 -15.54 0.91 -8.47
C ILE A 118 -14.80 1.14 -9.80
N VAL A 119 -15.54 1.54 -10.84
CA VAL A 119 -14.95 1.97 -12.11
C VAL A 119 -15.41 3.36 -12.50
N THR A 120 -14.50 4.19 -13.02
CA THR A 120 -14.88 5.51 -13.53
C THR A 120 -15.37 5.43 -14.96
N VAL A 121 -16.48 6.10 -15.24
CA VAL A 121 -17.11 6.11 -16.56
C VAL A 121 -17.28 7.53 -17.06
N ALA A 122 -16.75 7.82 -18.25
CA ALA A 122 -16.93 9.13 -18.87
C ALA A 122 -18.33 9.23 -19.48
N VAL A 123 -19.05 10.30 -19.20
CA VAL A 123 -20.36 10.56 -19.82
C VAL A 123 -20.12 11.01 -21.26
N ARG A 124 -20.54 10.19 -22.23
CA ARG A 124 -20.38 10.49 -23.66
C ARG A 124 -21.72 10.46 -24.38
N ARG A 125 -21.77 11.14 -25.53
CA ARG A 125 -22.92 11.07 -26.44
C ARG A 125 -23.04 9.66 -26.99
N VAL A 126 -24.26 9.11 -26.97
CA VAL A 126 -24.57 7.85 -27.65
C VAL A 126 -24.43 8.07 -29.16
N ASN A 127 -23.87 7.08 -29.86
CA ASN A 127 -23.82 7.11 -31.31
C ASN A 127 -25.19 6.77 -31.90
N VAL A 128 -26.00 7.80 -32.19
CA VAL A 128 -27.38 7.62 -32.67
C VAL A 128 -27.44 7.03 -34.09
N SER A 129 -26.34 7.09 -34.87
CA SER A 129 -26.28 6.52 -36.22
C SER A 129 -26.01 5.01 -36.24
N ASP A 130 -25.55 4.43 -35.14
CA ASP A 130 -25.37 2.98 -34.99
C ASP A 130 -25.96 2.46 -33.66
N PRO A 131 -27.27 2.15 -33.63
CA PRO A 131 -27.95 1.64 -32.45
C PRO A 131 -27.44 0.29 -31.94
N LYS A 132 -26.61 -0.42 -32.73
CA LYS A 132 -26.03 -1.73 -32.36
C LYS A 132 -24.60 -1.62 -31.86
N ALA A 133 -24.04 -0.42 -31.80
CA ALA A 133 -22.70 -0.21 -31.28
C ALA A 133 -22.64 -0.73 -29.82
N PRO A 134 -21.60 -1.49 -29.46
CA PRO A 134 -21.47 -2.06 -28.12
C PRO A 134 -21.40 -0.95 -27.07
N MET A 135 -22.05 -1.18 -25.93
CA MET A 135 -22.01 -0.27 -24.80
C MET A 135 -21.18 -0.87 -23.66
N LEU A 136 -20.56 -0.02 -22.86
CA LEU A 136 -19.77 -0.44 -21.70
C LEU A 136 -20.56 -1.35 -20.74
N THR A 137 -21.85 -1.08 -20.56
CA THR A 137 -22.75 -1.84 -19.69
C THR A 137 -22.99 -3.28 -20.13
N ASP A 138 -22.71 -3.60 -21.39
CA ASP A 138 -22.81 -4.96 -21.92
C ASP A 138 -21.64 -5.84 -21.42
N TYR A 139 -20.55 -5.22 -20.98
CA TYR A 139 -19.30 -5.88 -20.58
C TYR A 139 -18.99 -5.72 -19.09
N ILE A 140 -19.36 -4.60 -18.50
CA ILE A 140 -19.22 -4.33 -17.07
C ILE A 140 -20.62 -4.09 -16.51
N ASP A 141 -21.10 -5.01 -15.68
CA ASP A 141 -22.45 -4.94 -15.13
C ASP A 141 -22.53 -3.92 -13.98
N PRO A 142 -23.29 -2.82 -14.10
CA PRO A 142 -23.42 -1.80 -13.05
C PRO A 142 -24.14 -2.31 -11.79
N LYS A 143 -24.72 -3.53 -11.82
CA LYS A 143 -25.26 -4.19 -10.62
C LYS A 143 -24.18 -4.90 -9.80
N LYS A 144 -23.03 -5.21 -10.40
CA LYS A 144 -21.90 -5.89 -9.75
C LYS A 144 -20.78 -4.92 -9.41
N ILE A 145 -20.57 -3.91 -10.25
CA ILE A 145 -19.51 -2.91 -10.12
C ILE A 145 -20.15 -1.54 -9.92
N THR A 146 -19.67 -0.80 -8.93
CA THR A 146 -20.13 0.58 -8.71
C THR A 146 -19.57 1.49 -9.79
N TYR A 147 -20.46 2.14 -10.52
CA TYR A 147 -20.07 3.13 -11.51
C TYR A 147 -19.84 4.48 -10.82
N LEU A 148 -18.76 5.15 -11.22
CA LEU A 148 -18.40 6.48 -10.80
C LEU A 148 -18.36 7.41 -12.02
N PRO A 149 -19.52 7.96 -12.46
CA PRO A 149 -19.57 8.88 -13.58
C PRO A 149 -18.68 10.09 -13.36
N ASN A 150 -17.95 10.50 -14.38
CA ASN A 150 -17.01 11.62 -14.29
C ASN A 150 -17.26 12.71 -15.34
N THR A 151 -16.67 13.88 -15.08
CA THR A 151 -16.71 15.06 -15.93
C THR A 151 -15.45 15.23 -16.78
N ALA A 152 -14.77 14.15 -17.13
CA ALA A 152 -13.54 14.22 -17.92
C ALA A 152 -13.76 15.03 -19.21
N GLY A 153 -12.89 16.02 -19.42
CA GLY A 153 -12.98 16.96 -20.55
C GLY A 153 -13.86 18.18 -20.32
N CYS A 154 -14.38 18.41 -19.09
CA CYS A 154 -14.99 19.67 -18.71
C CYS A 154 -13.92 20.69 -18.27
N PHE A 155 -14.05 21.93 -18.73
CA PHE A 155 -13.09 23.02 -18.46
C PHE A 155 -13.69 24.18 -17.67
N ASP A 156 -14.94 24.04 -17.24
CA ASP A 156 -15.65 25.01 -16.40
C ASP A 156 -16.66 24.26 -15.51
N ALA A 157 -17.11 24.93 -14.45
CA ALA A 157 -18.05 24.38 -13.49
C ALA A 157 -19.41 24.06 -14.14
N GLU A 158 -19.87 24.89 -15.07
CA GLU A 158 -21.19 24.75 -15.69
C GLU A 158 -21.30 23.48 -16.52
N SER A 159 -20.30 23.19 -17.35
CA SER A 159 -20.20 21.97 -18.14
C SER A 159 -20.06 20.73 -17.27
N ALA A 160 -19.28 20.80 -16.18
CA ALA A 160 -19.15 19.70 -15.22
C ALA A 160 -20.48 19.39 -14.52
N ILE A 161 -21.14 20.43 -13.97
CA ILE A 161 -22.45 20.30 -13.32
C ILE A 161 -23.48 19.72 -14.29
N ARG A 162 -23.57 20.28 -15.50
CA ARG A 162 -24.49 19.79 -16.54
C ARG A 162 -24.24 18.33 -16.88
N THR A 163 -22.97 17.93 -17.02
CA THR A 163 -22.58 16.56 -17.35
C THR A 163 -23.03 15.58 -16.27
N LEU A 164 -22.85 15.90 -14.99
CA LEU A 164 -23.28 15.02 -13.89
C LEU A 164 -24.79 15.01 -13.70
N ARG A 165 -25.49 16.12 -13.93
CA ARG A 165 -26.97 16.12 -13.99
C ARG A 165 -27.47 15.16 -15.07
N LEU A 166 -26.88 15.20 -16.26
CA LEU A 166 -27.22 14.24 -17.33
C LEU A 166 -26.90 12.80 -16.95
N ALA A 167 -25.77 12.55 -16.27
CA ALA A 167 -25.43 11.21 -15.77
C ALA A 167 -26.50 10.70 -14.81
N ARG A 168 -26.91 11.54 -13.84
CA ARG A 168 -27.94 11.21 -12.87
C ARG A 168 -29.29 10.90 -13.54
N GLU A 169 -29.70 11.67 -14.53
CA GLU A 169 -30.93 11.36 -15.29
C GLU A 169 -30.81 10.08 -16.13
N ALA A 170 -29.61 9.77 -16.63
CA ALA A 170 -29.39 8.59 -17.48
C ALA A 170 -29.36 7.26 -16.70
N GLY A 171 -28.91 7.25 -15.44
CA GLY A 171 -28.82 6.01 -14.67
C GLY A 171 -28.86 6.12 -13.15
N GLY A 172 -29.32 7.26 -12.63
CA GLY A 172 -29.63 7.43 -11.20
C GLY A 172 -28.41 7.55 -10.28
N TRP A 173 -27.23 7.89 -10.81
CA TRP A 173 -26.01 7.97 -10.00
C TRP A 173 -25.93 9.30 -9.23
N GLU A 174 -25.83 9.20 -7.90
CA GLU A 174 -25.55 10.32 -6.99
C GLU A 174 -24.05 10.41 -6.63
N LEU A 175 -23.36 9.27 -6.56
CA LEU A 175 -21.90 9.19 -6.38
C LEU A 175 -21.20 9.49 -7.71
N VAL A 176 -20.37 10.54 -7.73
CA VAL A 176 -19.79 11.10 -8.96
C VAL A 176 -18.34 11.50 -8.75
N LYS A 177 -17.51 11.35 -9.79
CA LYS A 177 -16.15 11.93 -9.83
C LYS A 177 -16.22 13.30 -10.47
N LEU A 178 -15.95 14.35 -9.70
CA LEU A 178 -15.86 15.71 -10.22
C LEU A 178 -14.42 15.99 -10.66
N GLU A 179 -14.27 16.42 -11.91
CA GLU A 179 -13.02 16.78 -12.56
C GLU A 179 -13.26 18.03 -13.43
N VAL A 180 -12.68 19.17 -13.04
CA VAL A 180 -12.73 20.42 -13.82
C VAL A 180 -11.32 20.85 -14.14
N LEU A 181 -10.98 20.87 -15.43
CA LEU A 181 -9.62 21.10 -15.91
C LEU A 181 -9.41 22.58 -16.27
N GLY A 182 -8.23 23.13 -16.01
CA GLY A 182 -7.90 24.51 -16.40
C GLY A 182 -7.54 24.63 -17.88
N GLU A 183 -6.88 23.62 -18.45
CA GLU A 183 -6.59 23.57 -19.89
C GLU A 183 -6.28 22.15 -20.40
N ALA A 184 -6.43 21.96 -21.71
CA ALA A 184 -6.34 20.65 -22.36
C ALA A 184 -4.91 20.09 -22.44
N ARG A 185 -3.86 20.94 -22.36
CA ARG A 185 -2.48 20.50 -22.54
C ARG A 185 -1.92 19.82 -21.29
N THR A 186 -2.08 20.45 -20.13
CA THR A 186 -1.61 19.89 -18.85
C THR A 186 -2.62 18.99 -18.17
N LEU A 187 -3.92 19.16 -18.48
CA LEU A 187 -5.01 18.49 -17.75
C LEU A 187 -4.93 18.74 -16.23
N TYR A 188 -4.37 19.89 -15.85
CA TYR A 188 -4.27 20.31 -14.46
C TYR A 188 -5.62 20.88 -14.01
N PRO A 189 -6.08 20.63 -12.77
CA PRO A 189 -7.41 21.07 -12.35
C PRO A 189 -7.48 22.58 -12.11
N ASP A 190 -8.61 23.20 -12.50
CA ASP A 190 -8.95 24.57 -12.09
C ASP A 190 -9.64 24.52 -10.73
N MET A 191 -8.94 24.95 -9.69
CA MET A 191 -9.44 24.85 -8.32
C MET A 191 -10.58 25.81 -7.99
N VAL A 192 -10.72 26.92 -8.71
CA VAL A 192 -11.82 27.88 -8.50
C VAL A 192 -13.11 27.28 -9.04
N GLU A 193 -13.07 26.80 -10.27
CA GLU A 193 -14.24 26.17 -10.90
C GLU A 193 -14.58 24.83 -10.23
N THR A 194 -13.57 24.05 -9.80
CA THR A 194 -13.77 22.80 -9.05
C THR A 194 -14.51 23.05 -7.73
N LEU A 195 -14.11 24.06 -6.95
CA LEU A 195 -14.78 24.41 -5.69
C LEU A 195 -16.24 24.83 -5.95
N ARG A 196 -16.46 25.70 -6.93
CA ARG A 196 -17.80 26.16 -7.33
C ARG A 196 -18.70 24.98 -7.72
N ALA A 197 -18.20 24.06 -8.54
CA ALA A 197 -18.96 22.88 -8.94
C ALA A 197 -19.26 21.96 -7.74
N THR A 198 -18.30 21.77 -6.84
CA THR A 198 -18.46 20.95 -5.62
C THR A 198 -19.62 21.47 -4.77
N GLU A 199 -19.65 22.78 -4.48
CA GLU A 199 -20.70 23.38 -3.67
C GLU A 199 -22.10 23.20 -4.27
N VAL A 200 -22.23 23.38 -5.59
CA VAL A 200 -23.51 23.23 -6.29
C VAL A 200 -23.96 21.77 -6.27
N LEU A 201 -23.07 20.85 -6.63
CA LEU A 201 -23.39 19.42 -6.70
C LEU A 201 -23.77 18.87 -5.32
N ALA A 202 -23.04 19.21 -4.27
CA ALA A 202 -23.35 18.81 -2.90
C ALA A 202 -24.72 19.32 -2.45
N LYS A 203 -25.06 20.60 -2.73
CA LYS A 203 -26.39 21.18 -2.45
C LYS A 203 -27.52 20.47 -3.21
N GLU A 204 -27.21 19.92 -4.38
CA GLU A 204 -28.15 19.14 -5.20
C GLU A 204 -28.22 17.66 -4.81
N GLY A 205 -27.61 17.26 -3.70
CA GLY A 205 -27.65 15.88 -3.21
C GLY A 205 -26.73 14.92 -3.96
N PHE A 206 -25.81 15.41 -4.79
CA PHE A 206 -24.71 14.55 -5.26
C PHE A 206 -23.73 14.26 -4.12
N GLN A 207 -22.96 13.20 -4.32
CA GLN A 207 -21.87 12.76 -3.45
C GLN A 207 -20.56 12.88 -4.24
N PRO A 208 -19.96 14.09 -4.34
CA PRO A 208 -18.80 14.31 -5.21
C PRO A 208 -17.50 13.79 -4.58
N MET A 209 -16.83 12.88 -5.29
CA MET A 209 -15.42 12.56 -5.11
C MET A 209 -14.63 13.52 -6.01
N VAL A 210 -13.78 14.38 -5.44
CA VAL A 210 -13.28 15.55 -6.18
C VAL A 210 -11.80 15.40 -6.55
N TYR A 211 -11.51 15.39 -7.86
CA TYR A 211 -10.14 15.49 -8.38
C TYR A 211 -9.58 16.89 -8.14
N CYS A 212 -8.40 16.98 -7.54
CA CYS A 212 -7.80 18.25 -7.16
C CYS A 212 -6.27 18.24 -7.22
N VAL A 213 -5.68 19.42 -7.05
CA VAL A 213 -4.23 19.55 -6.80
C VAL A 213 -3.84 18.99 -5.43
N ASP A 214 -2.55 18.78 -5.21
CA ASP A 214 -1.95 18.36 -3.94
C ASP A 214 -1.82 19.51 -2.93
N ASP A 215 -2.81 20.41 -2.85
CA ASP A 215 -2.83 21.53 -1.89
C ASP A 215 -3.71 21.17 -0.68
N PRO A 216 -3.14 21.06 0.55
CA PRO A 216 -3.89 20.74 1.76
C PRO A 216 -5.00 21.74 2.11
N ILE A 217 -4.83 23.03 1.78
CA ILE A 217 -5.83 24.07 2.04
C ILE A 217 -6.97 23.92 1.04
N ALA A 218 -6.67 23.68 -0.23
CA ALA A 218 -7.71 23.48 -1.25
C ALA A 218 -8.50 22.18 -0.97
N ALA A 219 -7.82 21.10 -0.60
CA ALA A 219 -8.44 19.85 -0.14
C ALA A 219 -9.43 20.10 1.01
N LYS A 220 -9.02 20.88 2.03
CA LYS A 220 -9.90 21.19 3.16
C LYS A 220 -11.13 21.99 2.74
N ARG A 221 -10.98 22.96 1.82
CA ARG A 221 -12.11 23.73 1.28
C ARG A 221 -13.11 22.86 0.51
N LEU A 222 -12.62 21.88 -0.25
CA LEU A 222 -13.47 20.94 -0.96
C LEU A 222 -14.24 20.03 0.01
N GLU A 223 -13.59 19.56 1.07
CA GLU A 223 -14.26 18.82 2.15
C GLU A 223 -15.39 19.66 2.76
N ASP A 224 -15.09 20.91 3.12
CA ASP A 224 -16.07 21.84 3.72
C ASP A 224 -17.22 22.18 2.76
N ALA A 225 -16.97 22.16 1.44
CA ALA A 225 -17.97 22.35 0.39
C ALA A 225 -18.89 21.14 0.17
N GLY A 226 -18.59 19.99 0.79
CA GLY A 226 -19.41 18.77 0.72
C GLY A 226 -18.84 17.65 -0.15
N ALA A 227 -17.53 17.68 -0.46
CA ALA A 227 -16.87 16.52 -1.05
C ALA A 227 -16.95 15.30 -0.11
N VAL A 228 -17.33 14.14 -0.65
CA VAL A 228 -17.39 12.87 0.11
C VAL A 228 -16.07 12.11 0.07
N ALA A 229 -15.15 12.51 -0.81
CA ALA A 229 -13.76 12.07 -0.85
C ALA A 229 -12.91 13.13 -1.55
N ILE A 230 -11.65 13.26 -1.14
CA ILE A 230 -10.67 14.13 -1.78
C ILE A 230 -9.73 13.28 -2.63
N MET A 231 -9.52 13.69 -3.88
CA MET A 231 -8.70 12.94 -4.81
C MET A 231 -7.53 13.79 -5.34
N PRO A 232 -6.48 14.01 -4.53
CA PRO A 232 -5.34 14.80 -4.97
C PRO A 232 -4.54 14.05 -6.04
N LEU A 233 -4.03 14.81 -7.01
CA LEU A 233 -3.16 14.27 -8.04
C LEU A 233 -1.79 13.84 -7.51
N GLY A 234 -1.26 12.73 -8.02
CA GLY A 234 0.16 12.39 -7.83
C GLY A 234 1.07 13.19 -8.77
N ALA A 235 0.63 13.33 -10.02
CA ALA A 235 1.24 14.07 -11.12
C ALA A 235 0.18 14.32 -12.22
N PRO A 236 0.47 15.14 -13.25
CA PRO A 236 -0.48 15.39 -14.34
C PRO A 236 -1.02 14.11 -15.00
N ILE A 237 -2.28 14.17 -15.46
CA ILE A 237 -3.01 13.01 -15.98
C ILE A 237 -2.26 12.34 -17.14
N GLY A 238 -2.04 11.03 -17.01
CA GLY A 238 -1.38 10.21 -18.03
C GLY A 238 0.13 10.41 -18.16
N SER A 239 0.76 11.18 -17.26
CA SER A 239 2.21 11.39 -17.28
C SER A 239 3.03 10.18 -16.82
N GLY A 240 2.47 9.35 -15.93
CA GLY A 240 3.16 8.18 -15.39
C GLY A 240 4.36 8.50 -14.48
N LEU A 241 4.43 9.73 -13.95
CA LEU A 241 5.57 10.21 -13.14
C LEU A 241 5.55 9.72 -11.68
N GLY A 242 4.43 9.14 -11.22
CA GLY A 242 4.22 8.79 -9.82
C GLY A 242 3.90 10.01 -8.95
N ILE A 243 3.99 9.85 -7.63
CA ILE A 243 3.65 10.91 -6.67
C ILE A 243 4.84 11.88 -6.53
N GLN A 244 4.70 13.09 -7.08
CA GLN A 244 5.78 14.07 -7.08
C GLN A 244 6.01 14.69 -5.70
N ASN A 245 4.94 14.89 -4.94
CA ASN A 245 4.98 15.59 -3.66
C ASN A 245 4.35 14.75 -2.55
N GLN A 246 5.13 13.81 -2.04
CA GLN A 246 4.67 12.89 -0.99
C GLN A 246 4.35 13.63 0.33
N VAL A 247 4.98 14.78 0.56
CA VAL A 247 4.79 15.58 1.78
C VAL A 247 3.38 16.15 1.81
N THR A 248 2.92 16.79 0.73
CA THR A 248 1.59 17.40 0.68
C THR A 248 0.48 16.35 0.67
N ILE A 249 0.67 15.23 -0.04
CA ILE A 249 -0.27 14.10 0.02
C ILE A 249 -0.44 13.62 1.47
N ARG A 250 0.66 13.46 2.21
CA ARG A 250 0.60 13.09 3.63
C ARG A 250 -0.14 14.13 4.48
N LEU A 251 0.09 15.42 4.25
CA LEU A 251 -0.63 16.48 4.95
C LEU A 251 -2.14 16.46 4.66
N ILE A 252 -2.55 16.14 3.43
CA ILE A 252 -3.96 15.95 3.07
C ILE A 252 -4.55 14.76 3.81
N VAL A 253 -3.86 13.61 3.79
CA VAL A 253 -4.29 12.39 4.51
C VAL A 253 -4.45 12.64 6.01
N GLU A 254 -3.50 13.33 6.65
CA GLU A 254 -3.57 13.64 8.09
C GLU A 254 -4.65 14.67 8.43
N GLY A 255 -4.99 15.57 7.49
CA GLY A 255 -5.93 16.67 7.72
C GLY A 255 -7.38 16.41 7.33
N ALA A 256 -7.61 15.49 6.38
CA ALA A 256 -8.94 15.20 5.86
C ALA A 256 -9.75 14.30 6.80
N LYS A 257 -11.07 14.50 6.84
CA LYS A 257 -12.03 13.64 7.57
C LYS A 257 -12.80 12.69 6.67
N VAL A 258 -12.69 12.90 5.36
CA VAL A 258 -13.25 12.07 4.32
C VAL A 258 -12.13 11.24 3.67
N PRO A 259 -12.45 10.12 3.00
CA PRO A 259 -11.44 9.31 2.33
C PRO A 259 -10.55 10.11 1.37
N VAL A 260 -9.26 9.79 1.36
CA VAL A 260 -8.27 10.42 0.47
C VAL A 260 -7.75 9.39 -0.52
N LEU A 261 -7.89 9.66 -1.82
CA LEU A 261 -7.44 8.74 -2.87
C LEU A 261 -6.47 9.44 -3.82
N VAL A 262 -5.27 8.92 -4.02
CA VAL A 262 -4.41 9.48 -5.09
C VAL A 262 -5.05 9.18 -6.44
N ASP A 263 -5.31 10.22 -7.23
CA ASP A 263 -5.92 10.11 -8.56
C ASP A 263 -4.99 10.65 -9.63
N ALA A 264 -4.68 9.82 -10.63
CA ALA A 264 -3.78 10.14 -11.73
C ALA A 264 -2.30 10.32 -11.34
N GLY A 265 -1.45 10.44 -12.36
CA GLY A 265 0.01 10.53 -12.22
C GLY A 265 0.74 9.21 -12.00
N VAL A 266 0.10 8.21 -11.37
CA VAL A 266 0.63 6.85 -11.22
C VAL A 266 1.05 6.26 -12.58
N GLY A 267 2.25 5.67 -12.64
CA GLY A 267 2.77 5.00 -13.84
C GLY A 267 3.08 3.52 -13.61
N SER A 268 3.35 3.11 -12.38
CA SER A 268 3.83 1.78 -12.03
C SER A 268 3.27 1.28 -10.70
N ALA A 269 3.43 -0.03 -10.46
CA ALA A 269 3.05 -0.68 -9.21
C ALA A 269 3.66 0.00 -7.97
N SER A 270 4.94 0.40 -8.02
CA SER A 270 5.58 1.07 -6.88
C SER A 270 4.93 2.40 -6.51
N ASP A 271 4.41 3.16 -7.48
CA ASP A 271 3.74 4.43 -7.21
C ASP A 271 2.43 4.22 -6.43
N ALA A 272 1.67 3.20 -6.82
CA ALA A 272 0.44 2.81 -6.14
C ALA A 272 0.72 2.31 -4.72
N ALA A 273 1.79 1.53 -4.52
CA ALA A 273 2.22 1.10 -3.19
C ALA A 273 2.59 2.31 -2.31
N VAL A 274 3.37 3.27 -2.85
CA VAL A 274 3.74 4.50 -2.13
C VAL A 274 2.50 5.30 -1.72
N ALA A 275 1.49 5.43 -2.58
CA ALA A 275 0.24 6.10 -2.22
C ALA A 275 -0.38 5.50 -0.95
N MET A 276 -0.47 4.17 -0.89
CA MET A 276 -1.04 3.48 0.26
C MET A 276 -0.14 3.56 1.49
N GLU A 277 1.19 3.52 1.33
CA GLU A 277 2.15 3.72 2.43
C GLU A 277 2.08 5.13 3.05
N LEU A 278 1.65 6.13 2.29
CA LEU A 278 1.39 7.48 2.80
C LEU A 278 0.08 7.58 3.59
N GLY A 279 -0.74 6.52 3.59
CA GLY A 279 -1.98 6.44 4.35
C GLY A 279 -3.24 6.76 3.54
N CYS A 280 -3.15 6.89 2.22
CA CYS A 280 -4.34 7.05 1.37
C CYS A 280 -5.30 5.86 1.53
N ASP A 281 -6.59 6.13 1.40
CA ASP A 281 -7.65 5.13 1.44
C ASP A 281 -7.73 4.31 0.16
N GLY A 282 -7.24 4.86 -0.95
CA GLY A 282 -7.17 4.15 -2.21
C GLY A 282 -6.40 4.89 -3.28
N VAL A 283 -6.39 4.29 -4.47
CA VAL A 283 -5.74 4.83 -5.67
C VAL A 283 -6.70 4.72 -6.84
N LEU A 284 -6.81 5.79 -7.62
CA LEU A 284 -7.55 5.83 -8.88
C LEU A 284 -6.57 5.95 -10.05
N MET A 285 -6.65 5.02 -11.00
CA MET A 285 -5.82 5.06 -12.20
C MET A 285 -6.54 4.56 -13.45
N ASN A 286 -6.05 4.98 -14.61
CA ASN A 286 -6.52 4.50 -15.92
C ASN A 286 -5.35 4.22 -16.84
N THR A 287 -4.61 5.28 -17.23
CA THR A 287 -3.57 5.22 -18.26
C THR A 287 -2.48 4.19 -17.96
N ALA A 288 -2.04 4.10 -16.70
CA ALA A 288 -1.00 3.15 -16.28
C ALA A 288 -1.35 1.69 -16.61
N ILE A 289 -2.63 1.33 -16.52
CA ILE A 289 -3.14 0.00 -16.85
C ILE A 289 -3.42 -0.08 -18.35
N ALA A 290 -4.25 0.82 -18.87
CA ALA A 290 -4.78 0.72 -20.23
C ALA A 290 -3.71 0.85 -21.33
N GLU A 291 -2.66 1.64 -21.11
CA GLU A 291 -1.55 1.82 -22.07
C GLU A 291 -0.35 0.91 -21.79
N ALA A 292 -0.44 -0.01 -20.81
CA ALA A 292 0.59 -1.01 -20.61
C ALA A 292 0.68 -1.97 -21.81
N LYS A 293 1.86 -2.57 -22.02
CA LYS A 293 2.03 -3.63 -23.05
C LYS A 293 1.09 -4.82 -22.80
N ASP A 294 0.83 -5.12 -21.53
CA ASP A 294 -0.15 -6.11 -21.08
C ASP A 294 -1.04 -5.47 -20.00
N PRO A 295 -2.22 -4.93 -20.38
CA PRO A 295 -3.12 -4.27 -19.44
C PRO A 295 -3.68 -5.21 -18.35
N ILE A 296 -3.89 -6.49 -18.66
CA ILE A 296 -4.46 -7.44 -17.69
C ILE A 296 -3.42 -7.78 -16.63
N LEU A 297 -2.17 -8.02 -17.04
CA LEU A 297 -1.06 -8.24 -16.11
C LEU A 297 -0.79 -6.98 -15.27
N MET A 298 -0.84 -5.80 -15.88
CA MET A 298 -0.66 -4.55 -15.14
C MET A 298 -1.79 -4.30 -14.14
N ALA A 299 -3.04 -4.62 -14.47
CA ALA A 299 -4.16 -4.55 -13.54
C ALA A 299 -3.93 -5.45 -12.30
N ALA A 300 -3.48 -6.68 -12.49
CA ALA A 300 -3.14 -7.59 -11.39
C ALA A 300 -1.94 -7.06 -10.56
N ALA A 301 -0.93 -6.48 -11.22
CA ALA A 301 0.21 -5.87 -10.53
C ALA A 301 -0.21 -4.68 -9.66
N MET A 302 -1.08 -3.81 -10.17
CA MET A 302 -1.60 -2.66 -9.42
C MET A 302 -2.45 -3.07 -8.23
N LYS A 303 -3.27 -4.14 -8.36
CA LYS A 303 -3.98 -4.75 -7.24
C LYS A 303 -3.01 -5.16 -6.13
N ALA A 304 -2.01 -5.97 -6.47
CA ALA A 304 -1.04 -6.46 -5.51
C ALA A 304 -0.25 -5.30 -4.85
N ALA A 305 0.05 -4.25 -5.61
CA ALA A 305 0.73 -3.07 -5.09
C ALA A 305 -0.09 -2.30 -4.06
N VAL A 306 -1.38 -2.08 -4.35
CA VAL A 306 -2.30 -1.40 -3.43
C VAL A 306 -2.47 -2.22 -2.14
N GLU A 307 -2.64 -3.54 -2.27
CA GLU A 307 -2.71 -4.45 -1.13
C GLU A 307 -1.42 -4.42 -0.29
N ALA A 308 -0.26 -4.55 -0.94
CA ALA A 308 1.04 -4.53 -0.29
C ALA A 308 1.31 -3.21 0.44
N GLY A 309 1.06 -2.06 -0.22
CA GLY A 309 1.24 -0.75 0.39
C GLY A 309 0.30 -0.52 1.56
N ARG A 310 -0.95 -1.01 1.50
CA ARG A 310 -1.89 -0.92 2.61
C ARG A 310 -1.48 -1.79 3.79
N LEU A 311 -0.98 -2.99 3.53
CA LEU A 311 -0.41 -3.86 4.56
C LEU A 311 0.82 -3.21 5.21
N SER A 312 1.72 -2.62 4.41
CA SER A 312 2.91 -1.88 4.88
C SER A 312 2.54 -0.71 5.79
N TYR A 313 1.51 0.07 5.42
CA TYR A 313 0.98 1.16 6.25
C TYR A 313 0.46 0.64 7.60
N ARG A 314 -0.38 -0.40 7.58
CA ARG A 314 -0.98 -0.98 8.81
C ARG A 314 0.04 -1.69 9.70
N ALA A 315 1.10 -2.25 9.11
CA ALA A 315 2.16 -2.94 9.84
C ALA A 315 3.05 -1.98 10.63
N GLY A 316 3.06 -0.68 10.31
CA GLY A 316 3.93 0.30 10.96
C GLY A 316 5.39 0.06 10.61
N ARG A 317 5.80 0.41 9.38
CA ARG A 317 7.19 0.26 8.93
C ARG A 317 8.20 0.86 9.90
N MET A 318 9.41 0.30 9.91
CA MET A 318 10.53 0.84 10.69
C MET A 318 10.83 2.32 10.32
N ALA A 319 11.31 3.07 11.31
CA ALA A 319 11.76 4.44 11.10
C ALA A 319 12.96 4.50 10.14
N LYS A 320 12.99 5.51 9.28
CA LYS A 320 14.17 5.80 8.45
C LYS A 320 15.29 6.31 9.38
N ARG A 321 16.46 5.67 9.31
CA ARG A 321 17.67 6.06 10.05
C ARG A 321 18.66 6.71 9.09
N ARG A 322 19.50 7.61 9.59
CA ARG A 322 20.56 8.26 8.79
C ARG A 322 21.76 7.34 8.58
N TYR A 323 22.02 6.45 9.53
CA TYR A 323 23.14 5.53 9.54
C TYR A 323 22.64 4.11 9.78
N ALA A 324 23.48 3.12 9.43
CA ALA A 324 23.22 1.73 9.76
C ALA A 324 23.11 1.56 11.28
N ASP A 325 22.18 0.73 11.71
CA ASP A 325 22.04 0.27 13.08
C ASP A 325 21.89 -1.25 13.01
N PRO A 326 22.74 -2.02 13.69
CA PRO A 326 22.74 -3.48 13.60
C PRO A 326 21.35 -4.06 13.87
N SER A 327 20.90 -4.96 12.99
CA SER A 327 19.65 -5.71 13.17
C SER A 327 19.74 -6.71 14.33
N SER A 328 20.95 -7.05 14.74
CA SER A 328 21.25 -7.99 15.82
C SER A 328 21.81 -7.21 17.02
N PRO A 329 21.40 -7.54 18.27
CA PRO A 329 21.98 -6.93 19.46
C PRO A 329 23.51 -7.02 19.43
N LEU A 330 24.18 -5.94 19.82
CA LEU A 330 25.65 -5.91 19.91
C LEU A 330 26.20 -6.78 21.06
N ALA A 331 25.33 -7.19 22.00
CA ALA A 331 25.68 -8.13 23.05
C ALA A 331 25.80 -9.54 22.44
N GLY A 332 26.97 -10.18 22.58
CA GLY A 332 27.24 -11.52 22.05
C GLY A 332 27.80 -11.56 20.62
N LEU A 333 28.41 -10.47 20.14
CA LEU A 333 29.26 -10.51 18.95
C LEU A 333 30.61 -11.16 19.29
N ILE A 334 31.03 -12.13 18.47
CA ILE A 334 32.35 -12.79 18.52
C ILE A 334 33.39 -11.92 17.82
#